data_AF-A0A9P8P8Q6-F1
#
_entry.id   AF-A0A9P8P8Q6-F1
#
_cell.length_a   1.000
_cell.length_b   1.000
_cell.length_c   1.000
_cell.angle_alpha   90.00
_cell.angle_beta   90.00
_cell.angle_gamma   90.00
#
_symmetry.space_group_name_H-M   'P 1'
#
loop_
_entity.id
_entity.type
_entity.pdbx_description
1 polymer ?
#
loop_
_entity_poly.entity_id
_entity_poly.type
_entity_poly.pdbx_seq_one_letter_code
_entity_poly.pdbx_strand_id
1 'polypeptide(L)'
;MSFLNIHSQNDLNQAAQLQKLSQLQQHQQQQAQQQSQAQQVQQQSQSQGQNFSPQITQRGVNPQFNILQQQAQQVNQLRQQQQVQQQLQQQQQQQQLQQQQLQQQLQAAQAQAAQSQQQHSISPQITVVKEVWNDNFQIEFQIIRQLITQYNYVSFSTEFPGILARPIGVFTSTNDYHYQTLRTNTDLLNLIQFGISLSDSQGKKPDNIHSTWQFNFKFDLETKMISNDAFESLSKTGIDFSKHQAFGIDQFDFAELLTSSGLVLLPNVYWTSFHAGYDFGFLISLLTNNLMPNNEEDFLKKVELFFPKLLDLKILSKSINLKDNSTKLSLENLADDLNIPKLNSFVSTGGQALLTNFCLIELKNRSNDINKHLGAIHGLGNENSTNPNNQLPESSNFSLSVPTPQQSGGLLNLKNSNNNHNSNSLAPAPPNLGNLNQFNQLLNSYEM
;
A
#
# COMPACT_ATOMS: atom_id res chain seq x y z
N MET A 1 -18.31 8.29 -2.00
CA MET A 1 -18.12 8.13 -0.53
C MET A 1 -16.87 7.30 -0.29
N SER A 2 -16.22 7.50 0.88
CA SER A 2 -15.01 6.83 1.44
C SER A 2 -13.60 7.25 0.96
N PHE A 3 -13.23 8.51 1.24
CA PHE A 3 -11.86 8.93 1.58
C PHE A 3 -11.82 9.17 3.10
N LEU A 4 -11.34 8.24 3.96
CA LEU A 4 -11.25 8.55 5.41
C LEU A 4 -10.36 7.65 6.31
N ASN A 5 -9.50 6.76 5.82
CA ASN A 5 -8.92 5.72 6.70
C ASN A 5 -7.42 5.73 7.02
N ILE A 6 -6.66 6.78 6.67
CA ILE A 6 -5.25 6.89 7.10
C ILE A 6 -5.02 8.09 8.05
N HIS A 7 -5.91 9.08 8.05
CA HIS A 7 -5.94 10.10 9.10
C HIS A 7 -6.53 9.56 10.41
N SER A 8 -7.32 8.48 10.37
CA SER A 8 -8.10 8.05 11.54
C SER A 8 -7.24 7.54 12.69
N GLN A 9 -6.11 6.86 12.51
CA GLN A 9 -5.33 6.38 13.67
C GLN A 9 -4.55 7.50 14.39
N ASN A 10 -3.98 8.46 13.65
CA ASN A 10 -3.31 9.61 14.24
C ASN A 10 -4.33 10.61 14.82
N ASP A 11 -5.45 10.82 14.14
CA ASP A 11 -6.55 11.64 14.66
C ASP A 11 -7.28 10.96 15.82
N LEU A 12 -7.42 9.62 15.86
CA LEU A 12 -7.98 8.92 17.02
C LEU A 12 -7.07 9.04 18.23
N ASN A 13 -5.74 8.98 18.06
CA ASN A 13 -4.79 9.16 19.16
C ASN A 13 -4.79 10.61 19.68
N GLN A 14 -4.88 11.59 18.77
CA GLN A 14 -4.93 13.00 19.13
C GLN A 14 -6.30 13.40 19.72
N ALA A 15 -7.40 12.87 19.17
CA ALA A 15 -8.75 13.05 19.70
C ALA A 15 -8.93 12.34 21.04
N ALA A 16 -8.38 11.14 21.24
CA ALA A 16 -8.38 10.47 22.53
C ALA A 16 -7.61 11.29 23.59
N GLN A 17 -6.48 11.91 23.22
CA GLN A 17 -5.74 12.82 24.11
C GLN A 17 -6.52 14.11 24.42
N LEU A 18 -7.14 14.74 23.42
CA LEU A 18 -7.97 15.94 23.61
C LEU A 18 -9.23 15.65 24.43
N GLN A 19 -9.85 14.48 24.23
CA GLN A 19 -11.01 14.03 24.99
C GLN A 19 -10.64 13.75 26.45
N LYS A 20 -9.46 13.18 26.71
CA LYS A 20 -8.93 13.00 28.07
C LYS A 20 -8.64 14.33 28.75
N LEU A 21 -8.12 15.32 28.01
CA LEU A 21 -7.88 16.68 28.52
C LEU A 21 -9.19 17.41 28.84
N SER A 22 -10.22 17.27 27.98
CA SER A 22 -11.55 17.85 28.18
C SER A 22 -12.28 17.24 29.39
N GLN A 23 -12.20 15.92 29.57
CA GLN A 23 -12.77 15.25 30.75
C GLN A 23 -12.10 15.72 32.04
N LEU A 24 -10.78 15.95 32.02
CA LEU A 24 -10.07 16.49 33.18
C LEU A 24 -10.50 17.93 33.52
N GLN A 25 -10.72 18.77 32.51
CA GLN A 25 -11.22 20.13 32.70
C GLN A 25 -12.64 20.17 33.27
N GLN A 26 -13.53 19.30 32.80
CA GLN A 26 -14.88 19.18 33.36
C GLN A 26 -14.87 18.70 34.82
N HIS A 27 -13.99 17.76 35.16
CA HIS A 27 -13.86 17.27 36.53
C HIS A 27 -13.37 18.37 37.49
N GLN A 28 -12.42 19.22 37.04
CA GLN A 28 -11.99 20.40 37.80
C GLN A 28 -13.11 21.42 38.02
N GLN A 29 -13.95 21.70 37.01
CA GLN A 29 -15.07 22.63 37.17
C GLN A 29 -16.14 22.11 38.13
N GLN A 30 -16.46 20.81 38.10
CA GLN A 30 -17.43 20.24 39.04
C GLN A 30 -16.93 20.25 40.49
N GLN A 31 -15.63 20.03 40.73
CA GLN A 31 -15.07 20.11 42.09
C GLN A 31 -14.99 21.54 42.62
N ALA A 32 -14.70 22.53 41.78
CA ALA A 32 -14.74 23.94 42.18
C ALA A 32 -16.16 24.38 42.59
N GLN A 33 -17.19 23.90 41.90
CA GLN A 33 -18.59 24.17 42.28
C GLN A 33 -18.97 23.52 43.63
N GLN A 34 -18.52 22.29 43.91
CA GLN A 34 -18.79 21.63 45.19
C GLN A 34 -18.06 22.34 46.36
N GLN A 35 -16.84 22.83 46.17
CA GLN A 35 -16.14 23.62 47.20
C GLN A 35 -16.84 24.95 47.49
N SER A 36 -17.40 25.61 46.46
CA SER A 36 -18.16 26.85 46.66
C SER A 36 -19.49 26.65 47.41
N GLN A 37 -20.18 25.53 47.17
CA GLN A 37 -21.40 25.18 47.92
C GLN A 37 -21.09 24.83 49.38
N ALA A 38 -19.99 24.10 49.64
CA ALA A 38 -19.58 23.77 51.01
C ALA A 38 -19.25 25.03 51.84
N GLN A 39 -18.66 26.06 51.22
CA GLN A 39 -18.39 27.34 51.89
C GLN A 39 -19.68 28.16 52.14
N GLN A 40 -20.68 28.10 51.26
CA GLN A 40 -21.98 28.79 51.48
C GLN A 40 -22.81 28.16 52.61
N VAL A 41 -22.81 26.83 52.73
CA VAL A 41 -23.51 26.13 53.84
C VAL A 41 -22.86 26.45 55.20
N GLN A 42 -21.57 26.79 55.21
CA GLN A 42 -20.84 27.19 56.42
C GLN A 42 -21.14 28.64 56.87
N GLN A 43 -21.50 29.54 55.94
CA GLN A 43 -21.93 30.90 56.31
C GLN A 43 -23.38 30.96 56.84
N GLN A 44 -24.29 30.14 56.32
CA GLN A 44 -25.69 30.10 56.81
C GLN A 44 -25.83 29.54 58.24
N SER A 45 -24.90 28.69 58.68
CA SER A 45 -24.91 28.10 60.02
C SER A 45 -24.36 29.03 61.12
N GLN A 46 -23.66 30.12 60.77
CA GLN A 46 -23.25 31.16 61.74
C GLN A 46 -24.33 32.21 62.00
N SER A 47 -25.30 32.39 61.10
CA SER A 47 -26.36 33.41 61.24
C SER A 47 -27.58 33.00 62.10
N GLN A 48 -27.72 31.73 62.52
CA GLN A 48 -28.84 31.28 63.36
C GLN A 48 -28.53 31.22 64.87
N GLY A 49 -27.32 31.58 65.29
CA GLY A 49 -26.91 31.52 66.71
C GLY A 49 -27.22 32.76 67.56
N GLN A 50 -27.82 33.82 67.00
CA GLN A 50 -27.93 35.13 67.67
C GLN A 50 -29.34 35.57 68.10
N ASN A 51 -30.27 34.65 68.34
CA ASN A 51 -31.57 35.01 68.93
C ASN A 51 -31.98 34.05 70.06
N PHE A 52 -31.41 34.23 71.25
CA PHE A 52 -32.03 33.80 72.50
C PHE A 52 -31.78 34.84 73.60
N SER A 53 -32.82 35.64 73.87
CA SER A 53 -32.91 36.53 75.03
C SER A 53 -33.10 35.74 76.33
N PRO A 54 -32.58 36.19 77.48
CA PRO A 54 -32.77 35.51 78.76
C PRO A 54 -34.00 36.05 79.51
N GLN A 55 -34.86 35.17 80.02
CA GLN A 55 -35.69 35.47 81.19
C GLN A 55 -35.60 34.36 82.25
N ILE A 56 -34.93 34.74 83.34
CA ILE A 56 -35.31 34.55 84.76
C ILE A 56 -35.42 33.11 85.30
N THR A 57 -34.42 32.79 86.13
CA THR A 57 -34.51 32.26 87.51
C THR A 57 -35.60 31.21 87.82
N GLN A 58 -35.21 29.95 88.01
CA GLN A 58 -35.37 29.23 89.29
C GLN A 58 -34.74 27.82 89.29
N ARG A 59 -34.13 27.52 90.44
CA ARG A 59 -33.80 26.21 91.04
C ARG A 59 -32.95 25.23 90.24
N GLY A 60 -31.65 25.32 90.50
CA GLY A 60 -30.97 24.22 91.20
C GLY A 60 -30.27 23.19 90.33
N VAL A 61 -29.32 23.58 89.49
CA VAL A 61 -28.17 22.73 89.13
C VAL A 61 -26.95 23.62 88.90
N ASN A 62 -25.80 23.15 89.39
CA ASN A 62 -24.49 23.79 89.44
C ASN A 62 -24.11 24.53 88.12
N PRO A 63 -23.82 25.86 88.12
CA PRO A 63 -23.50 26.62 86.91
C PRO A 63 -22.13 26.27 86.30
N GLN A 64 -21.32 25.48 87.00
CA GLN A 64 -19.96 25.14 86.58
C GLN A 64 -19.88 23.93 85.63
N PHE A 65 -20.95 23.15 85.50
CA PHE A 65 -20.96 21.96 84.62
C PHE A 65 -21.38 22.30 83.17
N ASN A 66 -22.28 23.26 82.97
CA ASN A 66 -22.71 23.69 81.63
C ASN A 66 -21.64 24.48 80.87
N ILE A 67 -20.80 25.26 81.57
CA ILE A 67 -19.74 26.07 80.93
C ILE A 67 -18.61 25.16 80.42
N LEU A 68 -18.24 24.11 81.17
CA LEU A 68 -17.23 23.15 80.72
C LEU A 68 -17.72 22.29 79.54
N GLN A 69 -19.01 21.90 79.51
CA GLN A 69 -19.57 21.14 78.39
C GLN A 69 -19.66 22.00 77.12
N GLN A 70 -19.99 23.27 77.25
CA GLN A 70 -20.07 24.21 76.13
C GLN A 70 -18.67 24.57 75.58
N GLN A 71 -17.66 24.73 76.44
CA GLN A 71 -16.26 24.90 75.99
C GLN A 71 -15.70 23.61 75.36
N ALA A 72 -16.02 22.42 75.89
CA ALA A 72 -15.58 21.15 75.31
C ALA A 72 -16.18 20.91 73.91
N GLN A 73 -17.45 21.30 73.69
CA GLN A 73 -18.08 21.24 72.37
C GLN A 73 -17.44 22.22 71.38
N GLN A 74 -17.11 23.44 71.82
CA GLN A 74 -16.48 24.45 70.98
C GLN A 74 -15.05 24.06 70.57
N VAL A 75 -14.27 23.48 71.50
CA VAL A 75 -12.92 22.96 71.22
C VAL A 75 -12.96 21.75 70.29
N ASN A 76 -13.94 20.84 70.45
CA ASN A 76 -14.12 19.72 69.52
C ASN A 76 -14.51 20.19 68.11
N GLN A 77 -15.33 21.24 68.01
CA GLN A 77 -15.73 21.82 66.71
C GLN A 77 -14.55 22.50 66.01
N LEU A 78 -13.68 23.19 66.75
CA LEU A 78 -12.43 23.76 66.22
C LEU A 78 -11.42 22.67 65.80
N ARG A 79 -11.27 21.59 66.58
CA ARG A 79 -10.41 20.44 66.19
C ARG A 79 -10.92 19.77 64.92
N GLN A 80 -12.24 19.63 64.78
CA GLN A 80 -12.84 19.03 63.59
C GLN A 80 -12.65 19.93 62.36
N GLN A 81 -12.78 21.26 62.50
CA GLN A 81 -12.42 22.21 61.43
C GLN A 81 -10.94 22.13 61.04
N GLN A 82 -10.02 22.07 62.00
CA GLN A 82 -8.59 21.93 61.71
C GLN A 82 -8.27 20.63 60.98
N GLN A 83 -8.91 19.51 61.37
CA GLN A 83 -8.73 18.23 60.68
C GLN A 83 -9.22 18.26 59.24
N VAL A 84 -10.41 18.84 58.98
CA VAL A 84 -10.94 18.97 57.62
C VAL A 84 -10.05 19.87 56.76
N GLN A 85 -9.53 20.96 57.31
CA GLN A 85 -8.64 21.86 56.59
C GLN A 85 -7.30 21.19 56.25
N GLN A 86 -6.74 20.40 57.17
CA GLN A 86 -5.49 19.66 56.94
C GLN A 86 -5.67 18.53 55.92
N GLN A 87 -6.85 17.88 55.91
CA GLN A 87 -7.19 16.85 54.94
C GLN A 87 -7.39 17.44 53.53
N LEU A 88 -8.02 18.62 53.41
CA LEU A 88 -8.13 19.34 52.13
C LEU A 88 -6.75 19.73 51.58
N GLN A 89 -5.84 20.15 52.45
CA GLN A 89 -4.50 20.58 52.03
C GLN A 89 -3.65 19.40 51.52
N GLN A 90 -3.74 18.23 52.18
CA GLN A 90 -3.12 17.00 51.66
C GLN A 90 -3.71 16.57 50.32
N GLN A 91 -5.03 16.68 50.14
CA GLN A 91 -5.68 16.30 48.89
C GLN A 91 -5.27 17.21 47.72
N GLN A 92 -5.12 18.52 47.95
CA GLN A 92 -4.57 19.45 46.94
C GLN A 92 -3.12 19.11 46.56
N GLN A 93 -2.28 18.75 47.54
CA GLN A 93 -0.88 18.42 47.27
C GLN A 93 -0.74 17.14 46.45
N GLN A 94 -1.57 16.13 46.71
CA GLN A 94 -1.61 14.89 45.93
C GLN A 94 -2.07 15.13 44.47
N GLN A 95 -3.05 16.03 44.25
CA GLN A 95 -3.48 16.42 42.91
C GLN A 95 -2.38 17.15 42.12
N GLN A 96 -1.62 18.03 42.76
CA GLN A 96 -0.50 18.72 42.10
C GLN A 96 0.59 17.76 41.62
N LEU A 97 0.95 16.77 42.44
CA LEU A 97 1.92 15.73 42.08
C LEU A 97 1.45 14.89 40.90
N GLN A 98 0.17 14.52 40.86
CA GLN A 98 -0.39 13.74 39.75
C GLN A 98 -0.42 14.54 38.44
N GLN A 99 -0.71 15.84 38.52
CA GLN A 99 -0.69 16.72 37.35
C GLN A 99 0.73 16.91 36.79
N GLN A 100 1.74 17.01 37.67
CA GLN A 100 3.14 17.14 37.28
C GLN A 100 3.69 15.87 36.62
N GLN A 101 3.34 14.68 37.11
CA GLN A 101 3.69 13.41 36.46
C GLN A 101 3.09 13.27 35.06
N LEU A 102 1.83 13.68 34.88
CA LEU A 102 1.16 13.59 33.58
C LEU A 102 1.78 14.56 32.56
N GLN A 103 2.19 15.75 33.01
CA GLN A 103 2.89 16.73 32.16
C GLN A 103 4.28 16.23 31.74
N GLN A 104 5.00 15.53 32.63
CA GLN A 104 6.27 14.87 32.29
C GLN A 104 6.09 13.74 31.28
N GLN A 105 5.03 12.93 31.41
CA GLN A 105 4.71 11.89 30.40
C GLN A 105 4.36 12.49 29.03
N LEU A 106 3.62 13.60 28.99
CA LEU A 106 3.30 14.31 27.75
C LEU A 106 4.56 14.88 27.07
N GLN A 107 5.47 15.48 27.84
CA GLN A 107 6.75 15.98 27.30
C GLN A 107 7.64 14.83 26.79
N ALA A 108 7.70 13.70 27.51
CA ALA A 108 8.45 12.52 27.06
C ALA A 108 7.86 11.91 25.78
N ALA A 109 6.53 11.84 25.66
CA ALA A 109 5.85 11.38 24.46
C ALA A 109 6.06 12.33 23.27
N GLN A 110 6.07 13.65 23.50
CA GLN A 110 6.38 14.66 22.47
C GLN A 110 7.86 14.57 22.03
N ALA A 111 8.79 14.33 22.95
CA ALA A 111 10.21 14.14 22.62
C ALA A 111 10.44 12.85 21.81
N GLN A 112 9.73 11.76 22.12
CA GLN A 112 9.77 10.52 21.33
C GLN A 112 9.12 10.68 19.94
N ALA A 113 8.05 11.48 19.83
CA ALA A 113 7.44 11.83 18.54
C ALA A 113 8.35 12.73 17.68
N ALA A 114 9.14 13.62 18.30
CA ALA A 114 10.12 14.45 17.60
C ALA A 114 11.33 13.65 17.09
N GLN A 115 11.75 12.59 17.79
CA GLN A 115 12.84 11.69 17.34
C GLN A 115 12.42 10.73 16.22
N SER A 116 11.11 10.44 16.08
CA SER A 116 10.58 9.61 14.98
C SER A 116 10.32 10.40 13.68
N GLN A 117 10.49 11.73 13.68
CA GLN A 117 10.35 12.58 12.48
C GLN A 117 11.64 12.74 11.65
N GLN A 118 12.72 12.02 11.97
CA GLN A 118 13.93 11.93 11.12
C GLN A 118 13.97 10.67 10.24
N GLN A 119 12.84 9.99 10.01
CA GLN A 119 12.70 9.10 8.86
C GLN A 119 12.24 9.93 7.65
N HIS A 120 13.00 9.85 6.55
CA HIS A 120 12.76 10.55 5.28
C HIS A 120 11.28 10.58 4.92
N SER A 121 10.61 11.71 5.17
CA SER A 121 9.25 11.94 4.69
C SER A 121 9.32 12.04 3.17
N ILE A 122 8.98 10.94 2.49
CA ILE A 122 8.77 10.94 1.04
C ILE A 122 7.71 12.00 0.78
N SER A 123 8.05 13.05 0.04
CA SER A 123 7.12 14.14 -0.19
C SER A 123 5.88 13.61 -0.92
N PRO A 124 4.67 14.05 -0.56
CA PRO A 124 3.43 13.48 -1.10
C PRO A 124 3.31 13.62 -2.63
N GLN A 125 4.07 14.52 -3.26
CA GLN A 125 4.10 14.67 -4.73
C GLN A 125 4.89 13.56 -5.44
N ILE A 126 5.92 12.99 -4.79
CA ILE A 126 6.77 11.90 -5.34
C ILE A 126 5.99 10.59 -5.48
N THR A 127 4.94 10.41 -4.68
CA THR A 127 4.14 9.18 -4.61
C THR A 127 2.85 9.24 -5.42
N VAL A 128 2.54 10.39 -6.02
CA VAL A 128 1.35 10.58 -6.87
C VAL A 128 1.62 10.02 -8.26
N VAL A 129 0.74 9.11 -8.68
CA VAL A 129 0.71 8.56 -10.03
C VAL A 129 -0.17 9.46 -10.90
N LYS A 130 0.37 9.94 -12.02
CA LYS A 130 -0.37 10.74 -12.99
C LYS A 130 -1.11 9.83 -13.97
N GLU A 131 -2.43 9.87 -13.92
CA GLU A 131 -3.29 9.23 -14.90
C GLU A 131 -3.17 9.92 -16.27
N VAL A 132 -2.91 9.12 -17.30
CA VAL A 132 -2.81 9.57 -18.69
C VAL A 132 -3.86 8.86 -19.53
N TRP A 133 -4.69 9.67 -20.17
CA TRP A 133 -5.78 9.31 -21.08
C TRP A 133 -5.58 10.07 -22.39
N ASN A 134 -6.42 9.83 -23.38
CA ASN A 134 -6.23 10.41 -24.72
C ASN A 134 -6.21 11.96 -24.72
N ASP A 135 -6.94 12.61 -23.82
CA ASP A 135 -7.06 14.07 -23.73
C ASP A 135 -5.80 14.78 -23.22
N ASN A 136 -5.03 14.14 -22.33
CA ASN A 136 -3.77 14.69 -21.80
C ASN A 136 -2.51 13.98 -22.30
N PHE A 137 -2.66 12.92 -23.10
CA PHE A 137 -1.56 12.07 -23.57
C PHE A 137 -0.36 12.84 -24.13
N GLN A 138 -0.59 13.73 -25.10
CA GLN A 138 0.47 14.51 -25.76
C GLN A 138 1.21 15.43 -24.77
N ILE A 139 0.47 16.08 -23.87
CA ILE A 139 1.01 17.02 -22.88
C ILE A 139 1.94 16.28 -21.91
N GLU A 140 1.47 15.16 -21.36
CA GLU A 140 2.26 14.38 -20.41
C GLU A 140 3.49 13.75 -21.07
N PHE A 141 3.37 13.28 -22.31
CA PHE A 141 4.52 12.75 -23.04
C PHE A 141 5.58 13.82 -23.33
N GLN A 142 5.17 15.05 -23.62
CA GLN A 142 6.09 16.17 -23.79
C GLN A 142 6.88 16.44 -22.51
N ILE A 143 6.25 16.36 -21.34
CA ILE A 143 6.92 16.49 -20.05
C ILE A 143 7.96 15.37 -19.86
N ILE A 144 7.59 14.13 -20.16
CA ILE A 144 8.51 12.98 -20.08
C ILE A 144 9.74 13.18 -20.98
N ARG A 145 9.55 13.67 -22.21
CA ARG A 145 10.64 13.98 -23.15
C ARG A 145 11.61 15.04 -22.60
N GLN A 146 11.12 16.01 -21.84
CA GLN A 146 11.98 17.02 -21.22
C GLN A 146 12.78 16.42 -20.06
N LEU A 147 12.17 15.53 -19.29
CA LEU A 147 12.76 14.96 -18.08
C LEU A 147 13.79 13.86 -18.37
N ILE A 148 13.64 13.09 -19.46
CA ILE A 148 14.46 11.88 -19.69
C ILE A 148 15.97 12.14 -19.79
N THR A 149 16.36 13.37 -20.16
CA THR A 149 17.78 13.77 -20.25
C THR A 149 18.46 13.83 -18.87
N GLN A 150 17.70 14.15 -17.81
CA GLN A 150 18.19 14.27 -16.44
C GLN A 150 17.80 13.06 -15.58
N TYR A 151 16.59 12.53 -15.80
CA TYR A 151 16.00 11.43 -15.05
C TYR A 151 15.95 10.18 -15.94
N ASN A 152 17.12 9.63 -16.23
CA ASN A 152 17.35 8.57 -17.22
C ASN A 152 17.22 7.15 -16.67
N TYR A 153 16.76 6.97 -15.42
CA TYR A 153 16.39 5.67 -14.87
C TYR A 153 14.88 5.52 -14.93
N VAL A 154 14.42 4.60 -15.78
CA VAL A 154 13.02 4.33 -16.09
C VAL A 154 12.65 2.99 -15.46
N SER A 155 11.82 3.00 -14.44
CA SER A 155 11.18 1.79 -13.93
C SER A 155 9.81 1.67 -14.55
N PHE A 156 9.38 0.46 -14.90
CA PHE A 156 8.10 0.28 -15.59
C PHE A 156 7.37 -0.99 -15.16
N SER A 157 6.08 -1.03 -15.48
CA SER A 157 5.18 -2.16 -15.28
C SER A 157 4.08 -2.10 -16.33
N THR A 158 3.50 -3.23 -16.70
CA THR A 158 2.35 -3.29 -17.62
C THR A 158 1.21 -4.06 -17.00
N GLU A 159 0.00 -3.80 -17.50
CA GLU A 159 -1.19 -4.60 -17.18
C GLU A 159 -1.76 -5.16 -18.49
N PHE A 160 -2.00 -6.46 -18.51
CA PHE A 160 -2.41 -7.16 -19.73
C PHE A 160 -3.51 -8.20 -19.46
N PRO A 161 -4.21 -8.69 -20.51
CA PRO A 161 -5.45 -9.47 -20.39
C PRO A 161 -5.27 -10.93 -19.95
N GLY A 162 -4.16 -11.25 -19.27
CA GLY A 162 -3.81 -12.60 -18.84
C GLY A 162 -3.25 -13.48 -19.96
N ILE A 163 -3.37 -14.81 -19.77
CA ILE A 163 -2.93 -15.84 -20.71
C ILE A 163 -4.18 -16.57 -21.23
N LEU A 164 -4.33 -16.65 -22.55
CA LEU A 164 -5.46 -17.31 -23.21
C LEU A 164 -5.07 -18.59 -23.96
N ALA A 165 -3.86 -18.64 -24.49
CA ALA A 165 -3.43 -19.72 -25.37
C ALA A 165 -2.18 -20.42 -24.84
N ARG A 166 -2.09 -21.72 -25.08
CA ARG A 166 -0.86 -22.49 -24.96
C ARG A 166 -0.55 -23.11 -26.32
N PRO A 167 0.67 -22.95 -26.85
CA PRO A 167 1.01 -23.48 -28.16
C PRO A 167 0.99 -25.01 -28.10
N ILE A 168 0.46 -25.63 -29.15
CA ILE A 168 0.40 -27.09 -29.31
C ILE A 168 1.50 -27.48 -30.30
N GLY A 169 2.37 -28.41 -29.91
CA GLY A 169 3.45 -28.87 -30.76
C GLY A 169 4.56 -29.57 -29.99
N VAL A 170 5.64 -29.87 -30.71
CA VAL A 170 6.90 -30.34 -30.15
C VAL A 170 7.83 -29.15 -30.03
N PHE A 171 8.39 -28.95 -28.84
CA PHE A 171 9.30 -27.84 -28.53
C PHE A 171 10.70 -28.39 -28.30
N THR A 172 11.70 -27.59 -28.66
CA THR A 172 13.11 -28.00 -28.56
C THR A 172 13.60 -28.05 -27.11
N SER A 173 12.97 -27.28 -26.22
CA SER A 173 13.26 -27.26 -24.78
C SER A 173 12.08 -26.67 -23.99
N THR A 174 12.18 -26.72 -22.66
CA THR A 174 11.24 -26.04 -21.76
C THR A 174 11.26 -24.52 -21.95
N ASN A 175 12.44 -23.92 -22.19
CA ASN A 175 12.56 -22.49 -22.45
C ASN A 175 11.88 -22.10 -23.76
N ASP A 176 12.05 -22.92 -24.81
CA ASP A 176 11.36 -22.73 -26.09
C ASP A 176 9.84 -22.79 -25.91
N TYR A 177 9.32 -23.76 -25.15
CA TYR A 177 7.89 -23.80 -24.82
C TYR A 177 7.40 -22.53 -24.09
N HIS A 178 8.17 -22.03 -23.11
CA HIS A 178 7.84 -20.80 -22.40
C HIS A 178 7.83 -19.59 -23.33
N TYR A 179 8.85 -19.45 -24.17
CA TYR A 179 8.94 -18.40 -25.16
C TYR A 179 7.79 -18.47 -26.17
N GLN A 180 7.48 -19.64 -26.73
CA GLN A 180 6.34 -19.77 -27.66
C GLN A 180 5.00 -19.47 -26.97
N THR A 181 4.86 -19.76 -25.67
CA THR A 181 3.67 -19.39 -24.90
C THR A 181 3.55 -17.88 -24.77
N LEU A 182 4.64 -17.20 -24.39
CA LEU A 182 4.71 -15.74 -24.35
C LEU A 182 4.35 -15.14 -25.71
N ARG A 183 5.06 -15.55 -26.76
CA ARG A 183 4.87 -15.11 -28.15
C ARG A 183 3.40 -15.20 -28.58
N THR A 184 2.80 -16.38 -28.42
CA THR A 184 1.40 -16.62 -28.84
C THR A 184 0.43 -15.67 -28.15
N ASN A 185 0.60 -15.44 -26.84
CA ASN A 185 -0.32 -14.57 -26.11
C ASN A 185 -0.08 -13.09 -26.41
N THR A 186 1.18 -12.67 -26.56
CA THR A 186 1.52 -11.31 -26.95
C THR A 186 0.97 -10.96 -28.34
N ASP A 187 1.02 -11.88 -29.30
CA ASP A 187 0.48 -11.66 -30.65
C ASP A 187 -1.06 -11.59 -30.67
N LEU A 188 -1.74 -12.24 -29.71
CA LEU A 188 -3.20 -12.30 -29.63
C LEU A 188 -3.82 -11.18 -28.79
N LEU A 189 -3.09 -10.63 -27.82
CA LEU A 189 -3.62 -9.76 -26.78
C LEU A 189 -3.12 -8.32 -26.93
N ASN A 190 -3.79 -7.39 -26.25
CA ASN A 190 -3.42 -5.98 -26.23
C ASN A 190 -3.20 -5.51 -24.78
N LEU A 191 -2.24 -4.62 -24.58
CA LEU A 191 -2.01 -3.99 -23.28
C LEU A 191 -3.23 -3.17 -22.84
N ILE A 192 -3.49 -3.17 -21.53
CA ILE A 192 -4.56 -2.39 -20.90
C ILE A 192 -3.97 -1.12 -20.27
N GLN A 193 -2.87 -1.26 -19.54
CA GLN A 193 -2.15 -0.14 -18.93
C GLN A 193 -0.63 -0.29 -19.08
N PHE A 194 0.05 0.86 -19.05
CA PHE A 194 1.49 0.96 -19.01
C PHE A 194 1.92 1.99 -17.98
N GLY A 195 2.73 1.59 -17.00
CA GLY A 195 3.22 2.46 -15.94
C GLY A 195 4.71 2.74 -16.12
N ILE A 196 5.12 4.00 -15.94
CA ILE A 196 6.54 4.36 -15.83
C ILE A 196 6.79 5.26 -14.64
N SER A 197 7.97 5.13 -14.03
CA SER A 197 8.50 6.05 -13.03
C SER A 197 9.92 6.44 -13.38
N LEU A 198 10.18 7.75 -13.42
CA LEU A 198 11.49 8.32 -13.69
C LEU A 198 12.23 8.64 -12.39
N SER A 199 13.54 8.44 -12.42
CA SER A 199 14.48 8.96 -11.43
C SER A 199 15.84 9.22 -12.08
N ASP A 200 16.72 9.89 -11.36
CA ASP A 200 18.14 9.91 -11.71
C ASP A 200 18.85 8.65 -11.19
N SER A 201 20.18 8.61 -11.36
CA SER A 201 21.00 7.48 -10.90
C SER A 201 20.99 7.25 -9.38
N GLN A 202 20.65 8.26 -8.57
CA GLN A 202 20.59 8.18 -7.12
C GLN A 202 19.16 7.98 -6.61
N GLY A 203 18.18 7.85 -7.52
CA GLY A 203 16.77 7.74 -7.15
C GLY A 203 16.08 9.07 -6.90
N LYS A 204 16.76 10.21 -7.14
CA LYS A 204 16.11 11.52 -7.02
C LYS A 204 15.08 11.66 -8.14
N LYS A 205 13.92 12.22 -7.79
CA LYS A 205 12.81 12.52 -8.70
C LYS A 205 12.74 14.03 -9.00
N PRO A 206 12.06 14.46 -10.08
CA PRO A 206 11.82 15.87 -10.34
C PRO A 206 11.07 16.56 -9.19
N ASP A 207 11.54 17.74 -8.83
CA ASP A 207 10.91 18.59 -7.82
C ASP A 207 9.71 19.32 -8.45
N ASN A 208 8.54 19.30 -7.79
CA ASN A 208 7.31 19.99 -8.20
C ASN A 208 6.67 19.55 -9.53
N ILE A 209 7.10 18.43 -10.13
CA ILE A 209 6.50 17.83 -11.33
C ILE A 209 6.28 16.34 -11.06
N HIS A 210 5.25 15.76 -11.68
CA HIS A 210 5.04 14.32 -11.63
C HIS A 210 6.28 13.57 -12.15
N SER A 211 6.55 12.43 -11.52
CA SER A 211 7.65 11.53 -11.89
C SER A 211 7.17 10.14 -12.27
N THR A 212 5.87 9.88 -12.14
CA THR A 212 5.26 8.57 -12.36
C THR A 212 3.97 8.76 -13.15
N TRP A 213 3.84 8.03 -14.24
CA TRP A 213 2.70 8.07 -15.14
C TRP A 213 2.09 6.70 -15.32
N GLN A 214 0.77 6.67 -15.44
CA GLN A 214 -0.01 5.49 -15.81
C GLN A 214 -0.78 5.81 -17.08
N PHE A 215 -0.35 5.21 -18.18
CA PHE A 215 -1.01 5.29 -19.47
C PHE A 215 -2.12 4.26 -19.54
N ASN A 216 -3.32 4.72 -19.86
CA ASN A 216 -4.51 3.90 -19.98
C ASN A 216 -4.86 3.72 -21.46
N PHE A 217 -4.70 2.51 -21.98
CA PHE A 217 -4.92 2.23 -23.40
C PHE A 217 -6.39 1.99 -23.71
N LYS A 218 -6.76 2.24 -24.97
CA LYS A 218 -8.09 1.92 -25.47
C LYS A 218 -8.29 0.41 -25.44
N PHE A 219 -9.29 -0.03 -24.69
CA PHE A 219 -9.62 -1.45 -24.54
C PHE A 219 -11.13 -1.65 -24.62
N ASP A 220 -11.58 -2.39 -25.62
CA ASP A 220 -13.00 -2.64 -25.90
C ASP A 220 -13.29 -4.13 -25.72
N LEU A 221 -14.08 -4.46 -24.70
CA LEU A 221 -14.43 -5.85 -24.37
C LEU A 221 -15.25 -6.56 -25.46
N GLU A 222 -15.86 -5.83 -26.40
CA GLU A 222 -16.57 -6.44 -27.52
C GLU A 222 -15.62 -6.92 -28.64
N THR A 223 -14.46 -6.28 -28.78
CA THR A 223 -13.51 -6.54 -29.87
C THR A 223 -12.19 -7.13 -29.40
N LYS A 224 -11.86 -7.02 -28.10
CA LYS A 224 -10.60 -7.47 -27.51
C LYS A 224 -10.81 -8.69 -26.63
N MET A 225 -9.82 -9.58 -26.68
CA MET A 225 -9.83 -10.80 -25.88
C MET A 225 -9.21 -10.55 -24.49
N ILE A 226 -9.77 -11.22 -23.48
CA ILE A 226 -9.30 -11.20 -22.09
C ILE A 226 -9.64 -12.53 -21.42
N SER A 227 -8.76 -13.03 -20.55
CA SER A 227 -9.08 -14.22 -19.74
C SER A 227 -10.08 -13.89 -18.64
N ASN A 228 -10.92 -14.84 -18.26
CA ASN A 228 -11.90 -14.63 -17.19
C ASN A 228 -11.23 -14.22 -15.88
N ASP A 229 -10.12 -14.88 -15.53
CA ASP A 229 -9.35 -14.59 -14.33
C ASP A 229 -8.80 -13.15 -14.34
N ALA A 230 -8.27 -12.70 -15.48
CA ALA A 230 -7.78 -11.33 -15.64
C ALA A 230 -8.95 -10.33 -15.57
N PHE A 231 -10.06 -10.58 -16.25
CA PHE A 231 -11.23 -9.72 -16.20
C PHE A 231 -11.74 -9.51 -14.77
N GLU A 232 -11.89 -10.59 -14.00
CA GLU A 232 -12.31 -10.51 -12.60
C GLU A 232 -11.31 -9.78 -11.73
N SER A 233 -10.01 -10.10 -11.87
CA SER A 233 -8.95 -9.51 -11.07
C SER A 233 -8.84 -8.00 -11.32
N LEU A 234 -8.83 -7.59 -12.59
CA LEU A 234 -8.72 -6.19 -13.00
C LEU A 234 -9.93 -5.37 -12.60
N SER A 235 -11.13 -5.96 -12.70
CA SER A 235 -12.35 -5.30 -12.21
C SER A 235 -12.30 -5.08 -10.70
N LYS A 236 -11.74 -6.02 -9.93
CA LYS A 236 -11.58 -5.91 -8.46
C LYS A 236 -10.54 -4.85 -8.09
N THR A 237 -9.50 -4.64 -8.88
CA THR A 237 -8.48 -3.58 -8.66
C THR A 237 -8.94 -2.19 -9.08
N GLY A 238 -10.11 -2.09 -9.73
CA GLY A 238 -10.71 -0.81 -10.10
C GLY A 238 -10.45 -0.36 -11.54
N ILE A 239 -10.08 -1.28 -12.45
CA ILE A 239 -10.04 -0.98 -13.88
C ILE A 239 -11.47 -0.72 -14.38
N ASP A 240 -11.67 0.46 -14.97
CA ASP A 240 -12.94 0.85 -15.60
C ASP A 240 -12.87 0.63 -17.11
N PHE A 241 -13.27 -0.55 -17.56
CA PHE A 241 -13.26 -0.89 -18.99
C PHE A 241 -14.12 0.04 -19.85
N SER A 242 -15.19 0.62 -19.31
CA SER A 242 -16.01 1.59 -20.06
C SER A 242 -15.22 2.88 -20.31
N LYS A 243 -14.44 3.31 -19.33
CA LYS A 243 -13.54 4.45 -19.46
C LYS A 243 -12.38 4.16 -20.43
N HIS A 244 -11.80 2.96 -20.38
CA HIS A 244 -10.79 2.52 -21.36
C HIS A 244 -11.34 2.55 -22.78
N GLN A 245 -12.55 2.05 -23.02
CA GLN A 245 -13.17 2.07 -24.35
C GLN A 245 -13.38 3.51 -24.87
N ALA A 246 -13.87 4.40 -24.00
CA ALA A 246 -14.28 5.76 -24.39
C ALA A 246 -13.12 6.77 -24.48
N PHE A 247 -12.13 6.68 -23.58
CA PHE A 247 -11.10 7.70 -23.39
C PHE A 247 -9.66 7.16 -23.45
N GLY A 248 -9.49 5.86 -23.66
CA GLY A 248 -8.18 5.23 -23.71
C GLY A 248 -7.34 5.71 -24.89
N ILE A 249 -6.02 5.67 -24.69
CA ILE A 249 -5.00 6.06 -25.66
C ILE A 249 -4.89 4.98 -26.74
N ASP A 250 -4.78 5.38 -28.01
CA ASP A 250 -4.44 4.44 -29.06
C ASP A 250 -3.00 3.91 -28.86
N GLN A 251 -2.84 2.58 -28.84
CA GLN A 251 -1.56 1.95 -28.55
C GLN A 251 -0.49 2.30 -29.62
N PHE A 252 -0.88 2.56 -30.86
CA PHE A 252 0.07 2.92 -31.93
C PHE A 252 0.49 4.39 -31.82
N ASP A 253 -0.43 5.29 -31.46
CA ASP A 253 -0.06 6.67 -31.10
C ASP A 253 0.93 6.68 -29.93
N PHE A 254 0.73 5.80 -28.94
CA PHE A 254 1.68 5.58 -27.86
C PHE A 254 3.04 5.08 -28.35
N ALA A 255 3.06 4.06 -29.22
CA ALA A 255 4.28 3.49 -29.77
C ALA A 255 5.09 4.51 -30.57
N GLU A 256 4.41 5.35 -31.37
CA GLU A 256 5.03 6.43 -32.13
C GLU A 256 5.73 7.42 -31.18
N LEU A 257 5.00 7.94 -30.18
CA LEU A 257 5.59 8.91 -29.27
C LEU A 257 6.73 8.32 -28.44
N LEU A 258 6.60 7.06 -28.00
CA LEU A 258 7.62 6.34 -27.24
C LEU A 258 8.89 6.18 -28.08
N THR A 259 8.77 5.78 -29.34
CA THR A 259 9.91 5.58 -30.24
C THR A 259 10.73 6.86 -30.42
N SER A 260 10.06 8.01 -30.58
CA SER A 260 10.74 9.30 -30.80
C SER A 260 10.99 10.12 -29.51
N SER A 261 10.83 9.52 -28.34
CA SER A 261 10.89 10.24 -27.06
C SER A 261 12.27 10.39 -26.45
N GLY A 262 13.21 9.54 -26.87
CA GLY A 262 14.48 9.34 -26.19
C GLY A 262 14.41 8.38 -24.99
N LEU A 263 13.28 7.71 -24.73
CA LEU A 263 13.18 6.64 -23.72
C LEU A 263 13.78 5.31 -24.21
N VAL A 264 13.65 5.00 -25.50
CA VAL A 264 14.11 3.74 -26.10
C VAL A 264 15.23 4.02 -27.10
N LEU A 265 15.95 2.98 -27.52
CA LEU A 265 17.05 3.01 -28.51
C LEU A 265 18.30 3.78 -28.06
N LEU A 266 18.29 4.40 -26.88
CA LEU A 266 19.39 5.23 -26.38
C LEU A 266 20.21 4.52 -25.28
N PRO A 267 21.56 4.46 -25.41
CA PRO A 267 22.43 3.71 -24.49
C PRO A 267 22.62 4.37 -23.12
N ASN A 268 22.13 5.60 -22.95
CA ASN A 268 22.18 6.33 -21.69
C ASN A 268 20.90 6.20 -20.86
N VAL A 269 19.88 5.46 -21.32
CA VAL A 269 18.64 5.23 -20.55
C VAL A 269 18.65 3.85 -19.93
N TYR A 270 18.43 3.79 -18.61
CA TYR A 270 18.39 2.57 -17.82
C TYR A 270 16.95 2.15 -17.58
N TRP A 271 16.52 1.05 -18.20
CA TRP A 271 15.23 0.43 -17.95
C TRP A 271 15.32 -0.56 -16.81
N THR A 272 14.33 -0.54 -15.92
CA THR A 272 14.24 -1.46 -14.78
C THR A 272 12.87 -2.10 -14.71
N SER A 273 12.87 -3.41 -14.59
CA SER A 273 11.68 -4.25 -14.65
C SER A 273 11.66 -5.26 -13.50
N PHE A 274 10.58 -6.01 -13.35
CA PHE A 274 10.51 -7.14 -12.43
C PHE A 274 9.82 -8.31 -13.12
N HIS A 275 10.57 -9.38 -13.43
CA HIS A 275 10.03 -10.59 -14.08
C HIS A 275 9.29 -10.30 -15.40
N ALA A 276 9.94 -9.56 -16.28
CA ALA A 276 9.25 -8.77 -17.30
C ALA A 276 9.21 -9.40 -18.70
N GLY A 277 9.26 -10.72 -18.79
CA GLY A 277 9.23 -11.41 -20.10
C GLY A 277 8.03 -11.00 -20.94
N TYR A 278 6.81 -11.08 -20.37
CA TYR A 278 5.58 -10.66 -21.05
C TYR A 278 5.55 -9.16 -21.34
N ASP A 279 5.98 -8.33 -20.38
CA ASP A 279 6.01 -6.87 -20.56
C ASP A 279 6.84 -6.49 -21.79
N PHE A 280 8.03 -7.09 -21.94
CA PHE A 280 8.87 -6.88 -23.12
C PHE A 280 8.29 -7.51 -24.38
N GLY A 281 7.59 -8.64 -24.27
CA GLY A 281 6.84 -9.20 -25.38
C GLY A 281 5.89 -8.16 -25.97
N PHE A 282 5.00 -7.62 -25.15
CA PHE A 282 4.05 -6.61 -25.58
C PHE A 282 4.72 -5.35 -26.13
N LEU A 283 5.76 -4.84 -25.46
CA LEU A 283 6.48 -3.67 -25.94
C LEU A 283 7.18 -3.91 -27.28
N ILE A 284 7.80 -5.06 -27.50
CA ILE A 284 8.48 -5.37 -28.77
C ILE A 284 7.48 -5.56 -29.90
N SER A 285 6.38 -6.27 -29.66
CA SER A 285 5.29 -6.39 -30.63
C SER A 285 4.74 -5.01 -31.02
N LEU A 286 4.46 -4.18 -30.02
CA LEU A 286 3.92 -2.83 -30.22
C LEU A 286 4.89 -1.89 -30.94
N LEU A 287 6.14 -1.81 -30.49
CA LEU A 287 7.17 -0.92 -31.06
C LEU A 287 7.61 -1.33 -32.46
N THR A 288 7.55 -2.63 -32.78
CA THR A 288 7.86 -3.10 -34.14
C THR A 288 6.65 -3.12 -35.05
N ASN A 289 5.44 -2.92 -34.50
CA ASN A 289 4.16 -3.07 -35.20
C ASN A 289 4.14 -4.33 -36.07
N ASN A 290 4.56 -5.45 -35.48
CA ASN A 290 4.74 -6.72 -36.18
C ASN A 290 4.59 -7.87 -35.17
N LEU A 291 4.34 -9.07 -35.69
CA LEU A 291 4.32 -10.28 -34.89
C LEU A 291 5.66 -10.46 -34.17
N MET A 292 5.58 -11.07 -33.00
CA MET A 292 6.73 -11.44 -32.20
C MET A 292 7.67 -12.37 -32.99
N PRO A 293 9.00 -12.26 -32.78
CA PRO A 293 9.96 -13.13 -33.46
C PRO A 293 9.65 -14.63 -33.30
N ASN A 294 10.15 -15.45 -34.23
CA ASN A 294 9.85 -16.88 -34.21
C ASN A 294 10.59 -17.62 -33.09
N ASN A 295 11.74 -17.11 -32.66
CA ASN A 295 12.61 -17.73 -31.68
C ASN A 295 13.06 -16.70 -30.63
N GLU A 296 13.42 -17.21 -29.45
CA GLU A 296 13.80 -16.40 -28.28
C GLU A 296 15.02 -15.52 -28.57
N GLU A 297 16.00 -16.02 -29.33
CA GLU A 297 17.24 -15.31 -29.63
C GLU A 297 16.98 -14.01 -30.39
N ASP A 298 16.15 -14.05 -31.44
CA ASP A 298 15.80 -12.88 -32.23
C ASP A 298 14.92 -11.90 -31.45
N PHE A 299 14.11 -12.40 -30.52
CA PHE A 299 13.41 -11.55 -29.56
C PHE A 299 14.37 -10.82 -28.63
N LEU A 300 15.34 -11.52 -28.03
CA LEU A 300 16.32 -10.90 -27.15
C LEU A 300 17.18 -9.87 -27.89
N LYS A 301 17.55 -10.11 -29.16
CA LYS A 301 18.22 -9.09 -30.00
C LYS A 301 17.37 -7.83 -30.18
N LYS A 302 16.06 -7.98 -30.39
CA LYS A 302 15.14 -6.82 -30.46
C LYS A 302 15.04 -6.10 -29.12
N VAL A 303 14.96 -6.83 -28.01
CA VAL A 303 14.97 -6.23 -26.66
C VAL A 303 16.25 -5.43 -26.43
N GLU A 304 17.42 -6.00 -26.73
CA GLU A 304 18.71 -5.33 -26.59
C GLU A 304 18.79 -4.05 -27.45
N LEU A 305 18.24 -4.08 -28.67
CA LEU A 305 18.18 -2.91 -29.54
C LEU A 305 17.34 -1.77 -28.93
N PHE A 306 16.11 -2.07 -28.48
CA PHE A 306 15.20 -1.05 -27.94
C PHE A 306 15.55 -0.62 -26.51
N PHE A 307 16.10 -1.53 -25.70
CA PHE A 307 16.35 -1.35 -24.26
C PHE A 307 17.80 -1.75 -23.92
N PRO A 308 18.81 -1.01 -24.41
CA PRO A 308 20.22 -1.41 -24.33
C PRO A 308 20.76 -1.52 -22.91
N LYS A 309 20.15 -0.82 -21.94
CA LYS A 309 20.48 -0.96 -20.51
C LYS A 309 19.26 -1.38 -19.72
N LEU A 310 19.08 -2.69 -19.62
CA LEU A 310 17.98 -3.31 -18.89
C LEU A 310 18.46 -3.97 -17.61
N LEU A 311 17.73 -3.77 -16.51
CA LEU A 311 17.91 -4.44 -15.23
C LEU A 311 16.61 -5.12 -14.80
N ASP A 312 16.60 -6.45 -14.65
CA ASP A 312 15.48 -7.17 -14.04
C ASP A 312 15.72 -7.38 -12.54
N LEU A 313 14.88 -6.77 -11.71
CA LEU A 313 15.00 -6.81 -10.25
C LEU A 313 14.85 -8.22 -9.67
N LYS A 314 14.14 -9.13 -10.35
CA LYS A 314 14.00 -10.51 -9.90
C LYS A 314 15.31 -11.28 -10.06
N ILE A 315 16.17 -10.88 -11.00
CA ILE A 315 17.53 -11.41 -11.14
C ILE A 315 18.44 -10.74 -10.11
N LEU A 316 18.38 -9.41 -9.99
CA LEU A 316 19.21 -8.67 -9.03
C LEU A 316 18.95 -9.09 -7.58
N SER A 317 17.71 -9.38 -7.20
CA SER A 317 17.40 -9.81 -5.83
C SER A 317 18.02 -11.16 -5.48
N LYS A 318 18.12 -12.08 -6.45
CA LYS A 318 18.78 -13.40 -6.26
C LYS A 318 20.28 -13.28 -6.02
N SER A 319 20.95 -12.29 -6.62
CA SER A 319 22.39 -12.11 -6.46
C SER A 319 22.79 -11.50 -5.11
N ILE A 320 21.84 -10.86 -4.41
CA ILE A 320 22.08 -10.11 -3.16
C ILE A 320 21.79 -10.98 -1.91
N ASN A 321 21.44 -12.27 -2.05
CA ASN A 321 21.15 -13.21 -0.94
C ASN A 321 20.20 -12.61 0.12
N LEU A 322 19.11 -11.96 -0.33
CA LEU A 322 18.04 -11.56 0.58
C LEU A 322 17.42 -12.83 1.20
N LYS A 323 16.93 -12.70 2.44
CA LYS A 323 16.44 -13.82 3.26
C LYS A 323 15.34 -14.56 2.47
N ASP A 324 15.55 -15.84 2.21
CA ASP A 324 14.76 -16.73 1.35
C ASP A 324 14.92 -16.58 -0.17
N ASN A 325 15.74 -17.48 -0.74
CA ASN A 325 15.85 -17.79 -2.16
C ASN A 325 14.61 -18.52 -2.71
N SER A 326 13.41 -18.20 -2.22
CA SER A 326 12.19 -18.84 -2.72
C SER A 326 11.88 -18.33 -4.13
N THR A 327 11.59 -19.24 -5.05
CA THR A 327 11.16 -18.95 -6.42
C THR A 327 9.90 -18.09 -6.50
N LYS A 328 9.16 -17.92 -5.38
CA LYS A 328 7.89 -17.22 -5.26
C LYS A 328 7.97 -15.74 -4.86
N LEU A 329 9.15 -15.12 -4.87
CA LEU A 329 9.27 -13.70 -4.51
C LEU A 329 8.41 -12.80 -5.42
N SER A 330 7.34 -12.19 -4.91
CA SER A 330 6.63 -11.11 -5.61
C SER A 330 7.37 -9.77 -5.46
N LEU A 331 7.00 -8.76 -6.22
CA LEU A 331 7.60 -7.42 -6.07
C LEU A 331 7.27 -6.82 -4.69
N GLU A 332 6.07 -7.07 -4.17
CA GLU A 332 5.65 -6.64 -2.84
C GLU A 332 6.44 -7.35 -1.74
N ASN A 333 6.72 -8.66 -1.91
CA ASN A 333 7.58 -9.37 -0.95
C ASN A 333 9.01 -8.85 -0.98
N LEU A 334 9.54 -8.57 -2.17
CA LEU A 334 10.85 -7.91 -2.30
C LEU A 334 10.84 -6.54 -1.61
N ALA A 335 9.79 -5.74 -1.81
CA ALA A 335 9.65 -4.44 -1.15
C ALA A 335 9.60 -4.57 0.37
N ASP A 336 8.87 -5.55 0.90
CA ASP A 336 8.80 -5.88 2.33
C ASP A 336 10.21 -6.24 2.88
N ASP A 337 10.96 -7.09 2.17
CA ASP A 337 12.33 -7.47 2.55
C ASP A 337 13.33 -6.30 2.50
N LEU A 338 13.07 -5.34 1.61
CA LEU A 338 13.83 -4.10 1.50
C LEU A 338 13.41 -3.05 2.53
N ASN A 339 12.35 -3.30 3.32
CA ASN A 339 11.72 -2.38 4.27
C ASN A 339 11.13 -1.11 3.61
N ILE A 340 10.59 -1.25 2.40
CA ILE A 340 9.89 -0.16 1.70
C ILE A 340 8.47 -0.04 2.27
N PRO A 341 8.04 1.15 2.74
CA PRO A 341 6.70 1.33 3.28
C PRO A 341 5.61 1.07 2.23
N LYS A 342 4.55 0.34 2.61
CA LYS A 342 3.41 0.11 1.73
C LYS A 342 2.63 1.40 1.49
N LEU A 343 2.43 1.74 0.22
CA LEU A 343 1.60 2.86 -0.21
C LEU A 343 0.39 2.34 -0.99
N ASN A 344 -0.78 2.96 -0.80
CA ASN A 344 -1.98 2.60 -1.55
C ASN A 344 -1.80 2.77 -3.06
N SER A 345 -0.95 3.70 -3.49
CA SER A 345 -0.66 3.91 -4.90
C SER A 345 -0.02 2.68 -5.56
N PHE A 346 0.70 1.83 -4.82
CA PHE A 346 1.36 0.64 -5.37
C PHE A 346 0.41 -0.41 -5.94
N VAL A 347 -0.90 -0.32 -5.70
CA VAL A 347 -1.87 -1.24 -6.29
C VAL A 347 -2.05 -1.00 -7.79
N SER A 348 -1.80 0.22 -8.28
CA SER A 348 -1.98 0.56 -9.70
C SER A 348 -0.73 0.22 -10.52
N THR A 349 -0.84 0.06 -11.84
CA THR A 349 0.30 -0.20 -12.74
C THR A 349 1.38 0.87 -12.65
N GLY A 350 1.00 2.15 -12.61
CA GLY A 350 1.95 3.25 -12.37
C GLY A 350 2.59 3.17 -10.98
N GLY A 351 1.83 2.74 -9.97
CA GLY A 351 2.36 2.46 -8.64
C GLY A 351 3.35 1.31 -8.57
N GLN A 352 3.11 0.24 -9.33
CA GLN A 352 4.04 -0.88 -9.46
C GLN A 352 5.35 -0.46 -10.16
N ALA A 353 5.28 0.44 -11.15
CA ALA A 353 6.46 1.06 -11.74
C ALA A 353 7.23 1.92 -10.70
N LEU A 354 6.54 2.65 -9.84
CA LEU A 354 7.15 3.40 -8.74
C LEU A 354 7.77 2.49 -7.67
N LEU A 355 7.08 1.40 -7.30
CA LEU A 355 7.58 0.40 -6.36
C LEU A 355 8.85 -0.27 -6.90
N THR A 356 8.84 -0.64 -8.19
CA THR A 356 10.03 -1.11 -8.92
C THR A 356 11.19 -0.12 -8.78
N ASN A 357 10.93 1.18 -8.94
CA ASN A 357 11.97 2.20 -8.78
C ASN A 357 12.54 2.22 -7.35
N PHE A 358 11.70 2.20 -6.32
CA PHE A 358 12.17 2.17 -4.93
C PHE A 358 12.99 0.91 -4.63
N CYS A 359 12.54 -0.26 -5.09
CA CYS A 359 13.30 -1.50 -4.95
C CYS A 359 14.67 -1.42 -5.64
N LEU A 360 14.75 -0.83 -6.83
CA LEU A 360 16.02 -0.63 -7.53
C LEU A 360 17.01 0.17 -6.69
N ILE A 361 16.57 1.31 -6.13
CA ILE A 361 17.46 2.19 -5.36
C ILE A 361 17.99 1.46 -4.12
N GLU A 362 17.12 0.75 -3.40
CA GLU A 362 17.54 -0.07 -2.26
C GLU A 362 18.50 -1.20 -2.64
N LEU A 363 18.27 -1.88 -3.77
CA LEU A 363 19.16 -2.94 -4.26
C LEU A 363 20.51 -2.37 -4.73
N LYS A 364 20.52 -1.19 -5.37
CA LYS A 364 21.74 -0.49 -5.77
C LYS A 364 22.60 -0.11 -4.57
N ASN A 365 21.98 0.29 -3.47
CA ASN A 365 22.69 0.61 -2.23
C ASN A 365 23.32 -0.63 -1.56
N ARG A 366 22.81 -1.83 -1.89
CA ARG A 366 23.27 -3.12 -1.33
C ARG A 366 24.18 -3.92 -2.26
N SER A 367 24.35 -3.49 -3.52
CA SER A 367 25.15 -4.19 -4.53
C SER A 367 26.32 -3.35 -5.01
N ASN A 368 27.49 -3.98 -5.13
CA ASN A 368 28.70 -3.33 -5.63
C ASN A 368 28.74 -3.22 -7.15
N ASP A 369 27.98 -4.04 -7.88
CA ASP A 369 27.93 -4.01 -9.35
C ASP A 369 26.60 -4.59 -9.88
N ILE A 370 25.67 -3.69 -10.19
CA ILE A 370 24.39 -4.05 -10.83
C ILE A 370 24.55 -4.35 -12.32
N ASN A 371 25.62 -3.89 -12.96
CA ASN A 371 25.78 -4.00 -14.41
C ASN A 371 26.14 -5.43 -14.84
N LYS A 372 26.56 -6.29 -13.92
CA LYS A 372 26.80 -7.73 -14.16
C LYS A 372 25.60 -8.45 -14.77
N HIS A 373 24.38 -7.98 -14.51
CA HIS A 373 23.13 -8.59 -14.95
C HIS A 373 22.42 -7.78 -16.04
N LEU A 374 23.13 -6.83 -16.66
CA LEU A 374 22.55 -5.93 -17.64
C LEU A 374 22.13 -6.71 -18.90
N GLY A 375 20.88 -6.50 -19.34
CA GLY A 375 20.27 -7.20 -20.48
C GLY A 375 19.64 -8.57 -20.15
N ALA A 376 19.84 -9.10 -18.94
CA ALA A 376 19.22 -10.37 -18.54
C ALA A 376 17.74 -10.16 -18.13
N ILE A 377 16.86 -11.08 -18.54
CA ILE A 377 15.43 -11.09 -18.21
C ILE A 377 15.06 -12.39 -17.52
N HIS A 378 14.32 -12.30 -16.42
CA HIS A 378 13.98 -13.52 -15.68
C HIS A 378 13.13 -14.48 -16.52
N GLY A 379 13.55 -15.74 -16.57
CA GLY A 379 12.85 -16.80 -17.28
C GLY A 379 13.13 -16.88 -18.78
N LEU A 380 14.01 -16.03 -19.32
CA LEU A 380 14.39 -16.01 -20.73
C LEU A 380 15.92 -16.07 -20.90
N GLY A 381 16.38 -16.69 -21.98
CA GLY A 381 17.80 -16.85 -22.27
C GLY A 381 18.50 -17.85 -21.36
N ASN A 382 19.84 -17.81 -21.38
CA ASN A 382 20.68 -18.73 -20.61
C ASN A 382 20.92 -18.25 -19.16
N GLU A 383 19.86 -18.03 -18.39
CA GLU A 383 19.98 -17.79 -16.94
C GLU A 383 20.69 -18.96 -16.21
N ASN A 384 20.70 -20.15 -16.82
CA ASN A 384 21.04 -21.44 -16.20
C ASN A 384 22.47 -21.94 -16.41
N SER A 385 23.41 -21.15 -16.95
CA SER A 385 24.81 -21.60 -17.08
C SER A 385 25.55 -21.82 -15.74
N THR A 386 24.88 -21.62 -14.59
CA THR A 386 25.50 -21.75 -13.26
C THR A 386 24.79 -22.64 -12.23
N ASN A 387 23.75 -23.44 -12.54
CA ASN A 387 23.30 -24.49 -11.60
C ASN A 387 22.38 -25.57 -12.24
N PRO A 388 22.74 -26.88 -12.19
CA PRO A 388 22.05 -27.95 -12.93
C PRO A 388 20.89 -28.63 -12.18
N ASN A 389 20.40 -28.12 -11.05
CA ASN A 389 19.33 -28.77 -10.29
C ASN A 389 18.15 -27.83 -10.05
N ASN A 390 17.10 -27.94 -10.85
CA ASN A 390 15.75 -27.70 -10.38
C ASN A 390 14.74 -28.59 -11.11
N GLN A 391 14.05 -29.41 -10.33
CA GLN A 391 12.91 -30.23 -10.74
C GLN A 391 11.72 -29.34 -11.13
N LEU A 392 10.87 -29.92 -11.99
CA LEU A 392 9.58 -29.42 -12.46
C LEU A 392 8.78 -28.66 -11.37
N PRO A 393 8.21 -27.49 -11.66
CA PRO A 393 7.06 -27.00 -10.93
C PRO A 393 5.78 -27.60 -11.53
N GLU A 394 5.04 -28.36 -10.73
CA GLU A 394 3.60 -28.57 -10.90
C GLU A 394 2.89 -27.21 -10.99
N SER A 395 1.91 -27.13 -11.89
CA SER A 395 0.84 -26.12 -11.98
C SER A 395 1.04 -24.88 -11.09
N SER A 396 1.93 -23.99 -11.50
CA SER A 396 1.98 -22.65 -10.92
C SER A 396 0.75 -21.89 -11.43
N ASN A 397 -0.24 -21.70 -10.55
CA ASN A 397 -1.10 -20.54 -10.65
C ASN A 397 -0.16 -19.33 -10.77
N PHE A 398 -0.06 -18.78 -11.97
CA PHE A 398 0.60 -17.51 -12.21
C PHE A 398 -0.20 -16.48 -11.44
N SER A 399 0.28 -16.12 -10.25
CA SER A 399 -0.27 -15.00 -9.51
C SER A 399 0.03 -13.75 -10.34
N LEU A 400 -0.99 -13.22 -11.01
CA LEU A 400 -1.08 -11.81 -11.35
C LEU A 400 -0.68 -11.04 -10.08
N SER A 401 0.29 -10.14 -10.17
CA SER A 401 0.66 -9.24 -9.07
C SER A 401 -0.49 -8.26 -8.82
N VAL A 402 -1.52 -8.76 -8.17
CA VAL A 402 -2.69 -8.03 -7.71
C VAL A 402 -2.89 -8.37 -6.23
N PRO A 403 -2.86 -7.39 -5.32
CA PRO A 403 -3.00 -7.65 -3.89
C PRO A 403 -4.43 -8.06 -3.55
N THR A 404 -4.57 -9.18 -2.85
CA THR A 404 -5.83 -9.62 -2.24
C THR A 404 -6.13 -8.76 -0.99
N PRO A 405 -7.33 -8.19 -0.82
CA PRO A 405 -7.69 -7.51 0.42
C PRO A 405 -7.90 -8.52 1.55
N GLN A 406 -7.15 -8.39 2.64
CA GLN A 406 -7.39 -9.14 3.89
C GLN A 406 -8.69 -8.63 4.54
N GLN A 407 -9.71 -9.48 4.63
CA GLN A 407 -10.85 -9.28 5.53
C GLN A 407 -10.46 -9.69 6.96
N SER A 408 -10.48 -8.71 7.85
CA SER A 408 -10.53 -8.91 9.31
C SER A 408 -11.96 -9.16 9.75
N GLY A 409 -12.23 -10.31 10.39
CA GLY A 409 -13.51 -10.54 11.08
C GLY A 409 -13.72 -11.96 11.63
N GLY A 410 -13.54 -12.11 12.95
CA GLY A 410 -14.46 -12.84 13.84
C GLY A 410 -14.60 -14.36 13.71
N LEU A 411 -14.14 -15.06 14.76
CA LEU A 411 -14.41 -16.48 15.04
C LEU A 411 -15.89 -16.86 14.88
N LEU A 412 -16.17 -17.99 14.21
CA LEU A 412 -17.08 -19.01 14.75
C LEU A 412 -16.58 -20.42 14.38
N ASN A 413 -16.45 -21.21 15.44
CA ASN A 413 -15.93 -22.56 15.51
C ASN A 413 -17.06 -23.57 15.20
N LEU A 414 -16.96 -24.34 14.14
CA LEU A 414 -17.71 -25.60 14.02
C LEU A 414 -16.83 -26.71 13.44
N LYS A 415 -16.43 -27.60 14.34
CA LYS A 415 -16.05 -28.99 14.07
C LYS A 415 -17.21 -29.68 13.34
N ASN A 416 -16.96 -30.39 12.24
CA ASN A 416 -17.29 -31.82 12.18
C ASN A 416 -16.69 -32.57 10.98
N SER A 417 -15.98 -33.64 11.35
CA SER A 417 -15.98 -35.00 10.77
C SER A 417 -15.76 -35.23 9.27
N ASN A 418 -14.57 -35.79 9.02
CA ASN A 418 -14.28 -36.81 8.03
C ASN A 418 -15.44 -37.81 7.85
N ASN A 419 -15.82 -38.07 6.60
CA ASN A 419 -16.20 -39.42 6.18
C ASN A 419 -15.85 -39.64 4.72
N ASN A 420 -14.97 -40.62 4.51
CA ASN A 420 -14.71 -41.29 3.25
C ASN A 420 -16.01 -41.86 2.68
N HIS A 421 -16.31 -41.62 1.40
CA HIS A 421 -16.83 -42.69 0.56
C HIS A 421 -16.37 -42.55 -0.89
N ASN A 422 -15.73 -43.63 -1.31
CA ASN A 422 -15.28 -43.96 -2.65
C ASN A 422 -16.50 -44.49 -3.42
N SER A 423 -16.85 -43.88 -4.55
CA SER A 423 -17.67 -44.54 -5.56
C SER A 423 -17.30 -44.05 -6.96
N ASN A 424 -16.67 -44.94 -7.70
CA ASN A 424 -16.56 -44.91 -9.15
C ASN A 424 -17.96 -44.79 -9.77
N SER A 425 -18.18 -43.78 -10.61
CA SER A 425 -19.12 -43.90 -11.73
C SER A 425 -18.50 -43.31 -12.98
N LEU A 426 -18.38 -44.17 -13.99
CA LEU A 426 -18.02 -43.83 -15.35
C LEU A 426 -19.12 -42.95 -15.96
N ALA A 427 -18.72 -41.80 -16.51
CA ALA A 427 -19.56 -40.98 -17.38
C ALA A 427 -19.01 -41.02 -18.82
N PRO A 428 -19.89 -40.93 -19.85
CA PRO A 428 -19.59 -41.35 -21.21
C PRO A 428 -18.87 -40.28 -22.05
N ALA A 429 -18.26 -40.73 -23.14
CA ALA A 429 -17.57 -39.91 -24.14
C ALA A 429 -18.50 -38.84 -24.78
N PRO A 430 -17.97 -37.67 -25.15
CA PRO A 430 -18.74 -36.64 -25.84
C PRO A 430 -18.97 -37.00 -27.33
N PRO A 431 -20.06 -36.49 -27.94
CA PRO A 431 -20.43 -36.78 -29.31
C PRO A 431 -19.54 -36.05 -30.32
N ASN A 432 -19.31 -36.74 -31.43
CA ASN A 432 -18.59 -36.29 -32.61
C ASN A 432 -19.41 -35.22 -33.35
N LEU A 433 -18.90 -33.99 -33.43
CA LEU A 433 -19.28 -32.91 -34.36
C LEU A 433 -17.94 -32.28 -34.81
N GLY A 434 -17.51 -32.30 -36.06
CA GLY A 434 -18.28 -32.12 -37.28
C GLY A 434 -18.17 -30.68 -37.79
N ASN A 435 -16.96 -30.16 -38.03
CA ASN A 435 -16.59 -29.27 -39.15
C ASN A 435 -15.22 -28.60 -38.92
N LEU A 436 -14.14 -29.29 -39.31
CA LEU A 436 -12.79 -28.72 -39.39
C LEU A 436 -12.64 -27.73 -40.58
N ASN A 437 -13.65 -27.68 -41.47
CA ASN A 437 -13.62 -26.88 -42.70
C ASN A 437 -14.08 -25.43 -42.54
N GLN A 438 -14.70 -25.06 -41.41
CA GLN A 438 -15.13 -23.67 -41.15
C GLN A 438 -14.01 -22.81 -40.54
N PHE A 439 -13.04 -23.44 -39.86
CA PHE A 439 -11.88 -22.74 -39.28
C PHE A 439 -10.87 -22.31 -40.35
N ASN A 440 -10.69 -23.13 -41.40
CA ASN A 440 -9.78 -22.81 -42.51
C ASN A 440 -10.31 -21.76 -43.49
N GLN A 441 -11.61 -21.43 -43.46
CA GLN A 441 -12.18 -20.36 -44.30
C GLN A 441 -12.01 -18.96 -43.68
N LEU A 442 -11.80 -18.85 -42.36
CA LEU A 442 -11.59 -17.56 -41.67
C LEU A 442 -10.13 -17.07 -41.77
N LEU A 443 -9.18 -17.95 -42.07
CA LEU A 443 -7.75 -17.59 -42.22
C LEU A 443 -7.40 -17.05 -43.61
N ASN A 444 -8.20 -17.33 -44.64
CA ASN A 444 -7.94 -16.90 -46.02
C ASN A 444 -8.54 -15.53 -46.40
N SER A 445 -9.24 -14.85 -45.48
CA SER A 445 -9.84 -13.53 -45.76
C SER A 445 -9.02 -12.34 -45.25
N TYR A 446 -7.79 -12.57 -44.76
CA TYR A 446 -6.88 -11.52 -44.25
C TYR A 446 -5.54 -11.46 -44.99
N GLU A 447 -5.47 -11.96 -46.22
CA GLU A 447 -4.41 -11.61 -47.18
C GLU A 447 -5.01 -10.82 -48.34
N MET A 448 -5.08 -9.50 -48.19
CA MET A 448 -4.87 -8.52 -49.27
C MET A 448 -4.48 -7.16 -48.69
#